data_AF-K0JNX7-F1
#
_entry.id   AF-K0JNX7-F1
#
_cell.length_a   1.000
_cell.length_b   1.000
_cell.length_c   1.000
_cell.angle_alpha   90.00
_cell.angle_beta   90.00
_cell.angle_gamma   90.00
#
_symmetry.space_group_name_H-M   'P 1'
#
loop_
_entity.id
_entity.type
_entity.pdbx_description
1 polymer ?
#
loop_
_entity_poly.entity_id
_entity_poly.type
_entity_poly.pdbx_seq_one_letter_code
_entity_poly.pdbx_strand_id
1 'polypeptide(L)'
;MMKLARVLTAGAAAAAATLALGAGAAQASADPVYLYTSDNATCTQIGTNGVAGGVFSSYECKSGVAGYSTLVQPTHGSFSNVYLATLSLADCNTVGGNGTSGGVWSSYVCQLGFAGYSLKVSN
;
A
#
# COMPACT_ATOMS: atom_id res chain seq x y z
N MET A 1 77.60 8.73 -35.84
CA MET A 1 76.55 9.26 -34.93
C MET A 1 75.39 9.79 -35.76
N MET A 2 74.25 9.10 -35.78
CA MET A 2 72.98 9.51 -36.40
C MET A 2 71.85 8.59 -35.90
N LYS A 3 70.62 9.14 -35.72
CA LYS A 3 69.25 8.60 -35.95
C LYS A 3 69.06 7.05 -35.98
N LEU A 4 68.04 6.37 -35.42
CA LEU A 4 66.56 6.52 -35.34
C LEU A 4 66.04 5.62 -34.16
N ALA A 5 64.74 5.39 -33.86
CA ALA A 5 63.50 6.20 -33.77
C ALA A 5 62.31 5.27 -33.36
N ARG A 6 61.13 5.85 -33.03
CA ARG A 6 59.83 5.20 -32.63
C ARG A 6 59.82 4.58 -31.21
N VAL A 7 59.01 5.00 -30.22
CA VAL A 7 57.58 5.41 -30.11
C VAL A 7 56.60 4.23 -30.07
N LEU A 8 55.86 4.13 -28.94
CA LEU A 8 54.46 3.69 -28.70
C LEU A 8 54.32 3.41 -27.18
N THR A 9 53.88 4.32 -26.30
CA THR A 9 52.51 4.83 -25.99
C THR A 9 51.57 3.88 -25.24
N ALA A 10 50.96 4.42 -24.16
CA ALA A 10 49.78 3.96 -23.42
C ALA A 10 49.91 2.66 -22.59
N GLY A 11 49.24 2.54 -21.44
CA GLY A 11 48.35 3.51 -20.77
C GLY A 11 47.97 3.05 -19.35
N ALA A 12 47.49 3.98 -18.52
CA ALA A 12 47.03 3.68 -17.17
C ALA A 12 45.58 3.18 -17.17
N ALA A 13 45.27 2.21 -16.30
CA ALA A 13 43.91 1.91 -15.88
C ALA A 13 43.93 1.28 -14.48
N ALA A 14 43.76 2.12 -13.45
CA ALA A 14 43.42 1.62 -12.12
C ALA A 14 41.96 1.13 -12.16
N ALA A 15 41.75 -0.17 -11.98
CA ALA A 15 40.40 -0.75 -11.92
C ALA A 15 39.75 -0.43 -10.57
N ALA A 16 39.22 0.78 -10.42
CA ALA A 16 38.25 1.09 -9.39
C ALA A 16 36.98 0.28 -9.68
N ALA A 17 36.78 -0.82 -8.96
CA ALA A 17 35.57 -1.61 -9.06
C ALA A 17 34.39 -0.78 -8.51
N THR A 18 33.65 -0.16 -9.43
CA THR A 18 32.37 0.49 -9.13
C THR A 18 31.36 -0.57 -8.69
N LEU A 19 31.32 -0.81 -7.39
CA LEU A 19 30.16 -1.36 -6.72
C LEU A 19 29.01 -0.37 -6.93
N ALA A 20 28.32 -0.52 -8.05
CA ALA A 20 27.00 0.02 -8.26
C ALA A 20 26.06 -0.74 -7.30
N LEU A 21 26.08 -0.34 -6.01
CA LEU A 21 24.95 -0.57 -5.14
C LEU A 21 23.77 0.12 -5.82
N GLY A 22 22.96 -0.68 -6.50
CA GLY A 22 21.65 -0.27 -6.94
C GLY A 22 20.89 0.15 -5.69
N ALA A 23 20.87 1.44 -5.42
CA ALA A 23 19.97 2.07 -4.47
C ALA A 23 18.56 1.98 -5.05
N GLY A 24 18.03 0.75 -5.13
CA GLY A 24 16.61 0.52 -5.05
C GLY A 24 16.20 1.16 -3.74
N ALA A 25 15.59 2.34 -3.83
CA ALA A 25 15.08 3.02 -2.67
C ALA A 25 14.20 2.00 -1.95
N ALA A 26 14.54 1.69 -0.69
CA ALA A 26 13.57 1.12 0.21
C ALA A 26 12.48 2.19 0.32
N GLN A 27 11.46 2.08 -0.54
CA GLN A 27 10.34 3.00 -0.55
C GLN A 27 9.75 2.89 0.84
N ALA A 28 9.89 3.97 1.62
CA ALA A 28 9.33 4.02 2.95
C ALA A 28 7.82 3.83 2.77
N SER A 29 7.33 2.63 3.11
CA SER A 29 5.91 2.35 3.11
C SER A 29 5.29 3.36 4.07
N ALA A 30 4.34 4.16 3.57
CA ALA A 30 3.65 5.11 4.44
C ALA A 30 3.02 4.34 5.60
N ASP A 31 2.99 4.90 6.82
CA ASP A 31 2.47 4.17 7.98
C ASP A 31 1.07 3.59 7.70
N PRO A 32 0.81 2.31 8.05
CA PRO A 32 -0.44 1.66 7.71
C PRO A 32 -1.61 2.31 8.47
N VAL A 33 -2.68 2.58 7.74
CA VAL A 33 -3.86 3.27 8.27
C VAL A 33 -4.75 2.29 9.03
N TYR A 34 -5.09 2.63 10.27
CA TYR A 34 -6.11 1.92 11.03
C TYR A 34 -7.51 2.27 10.52
N LEU A 35 -8.26 1.26 10.08
CA LEU A 35 -9.66 1.40 9.69
C LEU A 35 -10.61 1.14 10.86
N TYR A 36 -10.53 -0.04 11.49
CA TYR A 36 -11.53 -0.50 12.47
C TYR A 36 -11.05 -1.77 13.21
N THR A 37 -11.63 -2.05 14.37
CA THR A 37 -11.40 -3.29 15.13
C THR A 37 -12.65 -4.16 15.05
N SER A 38 -12.53 -5.39 14.55
CA SER A 38 -13.65 -6.30 14.32
C SER A 38 -13.28 -7.76 14.59
N ASP A 39 -14.16 -8.71 14.31
CA ASP A 39 -13.77 -10.12 14.23
C ASP A 39 -12.81 -10.39 13.05
N ASN A 40 -12.16 -11.55 13.06
CA ASN A 40 -11.19 -11.92 12.02
C ASN A 40 -11.80 -12.04 10.61
N ALA A 41 -13.06 -12.47 10.50
CA ALA A 41 -13.71 -12.64 9.20
C ALA A 41 -14.05 -11.29 8.57
N THR A 42 -14.57 -10.34 9.36
CA THR A 42 -14.80 -8.95 8.94
C THR A 42 -13.49 -8.27 8.53
N CYS A 43 -12.43 -8.37 9.34
CA CYS A 43 -11.12 -7.82 8.99
C CYS A 43 -10.56 -8.42 7.68
N THR A 44 -10.60 -9.75 7.56
CA THR A 44 -10.13 -10.46 6.36
C THR A 44 -10.95 -10.09 5.13
N GLN A 45 -12.27 -9.92 5.26
CA GLN A 45 -13.15 -9.50 4.17
C GLN A 45 -12.80 -8.09 3.68
N ILE A 46 -12.70 -7.11 4.59
CA ILE A 46 -12.31 -5.74 4.25
C ILE A 46 -10.96 -5.73 3.53
N GLY A 47 -9.95 -6.36 4.12
CA GLY A 47 -8.59 -6.42 3.57
C GLY A 47 -8.53 -7.08 2.20
N THR A 48 -9.11 -8.27 2.05
CA THR A 48 -9.09 -9.05 0.80
C THR A 48 -9.82 -8.31 -0.32
N ASN A 49 -11.00 -7.76 -0.05
CA ASN A 49 -11.78 -7.04 -1.06
C ASN A 49 -11.10 -5.70 -1.43
N GLY A 50 -10.50 -5.01 -0.48
CA GLY A 50 -9.75 -3.78 -0.76
C GLY A 50 -8.48 -4.01 -1.58
N VAL A 51 -7.74 -5.12 -1.34
CA VAL A 51 -6.61 -5.50 -2.21
C VAL A 51 -7.11 -5.91 -3.60
N ALA A 52 -8.13 -6.76 -3.69
CA ALA A 52 -8.68 -7.22 -4.98
C ALA A 52 -9.29 -6.08 -5.81
N GLY A 53 -9.88 -5.07 -5.16
CA GLY A 53 -10.41 -3.86 -5.79
C GLY A 53 -9.38 -2.75 -6.00
N GLY A 54 -8.10 -2.97 -5.67
CA GLY A 54 -7.02 -1.99 -5.88
C GLY A 54 -7.02 -0.79 -4.93
N VAL A 55 -7.79 -0.84 -3.82
CA VAL A 55 -7.86 0.18 -2.76
C VAL A 55 -6.63 0.09 -1.85
N PHE A 56 -6.17 -1.13 -1.56
CA PHE A 56 -5.01 -1.39 -0.72
C PHE A 56 -3.91 -2.10 -1.51
N SER A 57 -2.65 -1.79 -1.23
CA SER A 57 -1.51 -2.60 -1.69
C SER A 57 -1.25 -3.81 -0.79
N SER A 58 -1.56 -3.67 0.51
CA SER A 58 -1.54 -4.75 1.49
C SER A 58 -2.45 -4.42 2.69
N TYR A 59 -2.71 -5.42 3.54
CA TYR A 59 -3.41 -5.25 4.81
C TYR A 59 -2.84 -6.18 5.88
N GLU A 60 -3.05 -5.84 7.15
CA GLU A 60 -2.76 -6.68 8.32
C GLU A 60 -4.00 -6.76 9.21
N CYS A 61 -4.38 -7.97 9.62
CA CYS A 61 -5.37 -8.20 10.66
C CYS A 61 -4.64 -8.45 11.99
N LYS A 62 -4.40 -7.38 12.74
CA LYS A 62 -3.59 -7.42 13.95
C LYS A 62 -4.45 -7.76 15.17
N SER A 63 -4.23 -8.94 15.74
CA SER A 63 -4.95 -9.43 16.92
C SER A 63 -4.68 -8.56 18.16
N GLY A 64 -5.72 -8.31 18.95
CA GLY A 64 -5.70 -7.57 20.21
C GLY A 64 -6.87 -7.95 21.12
N VAL A 65 -6.95 -7.34 22.31
CA VAL A 65 -7.90 -7.72 23.38
C VAL A 65 -9.37 -7.57 22.94
N ALA A 66 -9.68 -6.60 22.07
CA ALA A 66 -11.03 -6.30 21.61
C ALA A 66 -11.39 -6.94 20.24
N GLY A 67 -10.49 -7.72 19.64
CA GLY A 67 -10.64 -8.25 18.28
C GLY A 67 -9.41 -7.99 17.41
N TYR A 68 -9.61 -7.96 16.10
CA TYR A 68 -8.58 -7.74 15.08
C TYR A 68 -8.66 -6.31 14.55
N SER A 69 -7.59 -5.55 14.76
CA SER A 69 -7.39 -4.24 14.15
C SER A 69 -7.07 -4.41 12.67
N THR A 70 -7.90 -3.80 11.82
CA THR A 70 -7.71 -3.74 10.37
C THR A 70 -6.76 -2.59 10.06
N LEU A 71 -5.52 -2.93 9.72
CA LEU A 71 -4.50 -1.98 9.27
C LEU A 71 -4.31 -2.15 7.76
N VAL A 72 -4.28 -1.05 6.99
CA VAL A 72 -4.20 -1.10 5.53
C VAL A 72 -3.11 -0.20 4.99
N GLN A 73 -2.43 -0.65 3.93
CA GLN A 73 -1.55 0.18 3.15
C GLN A 73 -2.33 0.72 1.93
N PRO A 74 -2.64 2.03 1.85
CA PRO A 74 -3.38 2.58 0.73
C PRO A 74 -2.67 2.35 -0.61
N THR A 75 -3.45 2.29 -1.70
CA THR A 75 -2.94 2.71 -3.01
C THR A 75 -3.31 4.18 -3.23
N HIS A 76 -2.52 4.88 -4.04
CA HIS A 76 -2.89 6.21 -4.56
C HIS A 76 -3.39 6.11 -6.02
N GLY A 77 -3.98 4.96 -6.37
CA GLY A 77 -4.61 4.74 -7.67
C GLY A 77 -6.07 5.18 -7.69
N SER A 78 -6.64 5.29 -8.89
CA SER A 78 -8.07 5.56 -9.07
C SER A 78 -8.89 4.27 -8.94
N PHE A 79 -9.94 4.30 -8.13
CA PHE A 79 -10.91 3.22 -7.99
C PHE A 79 -12.29 3.80 -7.67
N SER A 80 -13.36 3.09 -8.04
CA SER A 80 -14.72 3.60 -7.85
C SER A 80 -15.67 2.50 -7.38
N ASN A 81 -16.50 2.84 -6.38
CA ASN A 81 -17.55 1.98 -5.84
C ASN A 81 -17.07 0.57 -5.39
N VAL A 82 -15.81 0.45 -4.95
CA VAL A 82 -15.25 -0.83 -4.49
C VAL A 82 -15.96 -1.22 -3.20
N TYR A 83 -16.64 -2.37 -3.23
CA TYR A 83 -17.23 -2.97 -2.04
C TYR A 83 -16.13 -3.52 -1.12
N LEU A 84 -16.15 -3.15 0.16
CA LEU A 84 -15.22 -3.68 1.16
C LEU A 84 -15.88 -4.75 2.05
N ALA A 85 -17.01 -4.43 2.69
CA ALA A 85 -17.73 -5.34 3.59
C ALA A 85 -19.20 -4.92 3.75
N THR A 86 -20.01 -5.83 4.32
CA THR A 86 -21.38 -5.53 4.77
C THR A 86 -21.37 -5.48 6.29
N LEU A 87 -21.78 -4.35 6.85
CA LEU A 87 -21.58 -3.98 8.25
C LEU A 87 -22.88 -3.43 8.87
N SER A 88 -22.89 -3.14 10.17
CA SER A 88 -23.92 -2.27 10.73
C SER A 88 -23.78 -0.84 10.16
N LEU A 89 -24.82 -0.01 10.25
CA LEU A 89 -24.72 1.39 9.81
C LEU A 89 -23.65 2.17 10.59
N ALA A 90 -23.52 1.92 11.89
CA ALA A 90 -22.54 2.58 12.74
C ALA A 90 -21.10 2.19 12.33
N ASP A 91 -20.85 0.90 12.13
CA ASP A 91 -19.53 0.40 11.77
C ASP A 91 -19.16 0.78 10.34
N CYS A 92 -20.13 0.77 9.41
CA CYS A 92 -19.92 1.24 8.04
C CYS A 92 -19.47 2.71 8.01
N ASN A 93 -20.14 3.59 8.76
CA ASN A 93 -19.74 4.99 8.87
C ASN A 93 -18.41 5.16 9.60
N THR A 94 -18.10 4.33 10.59
CA THR A 94 -16.83 4.35 11.32
C THR A 94 -15.66 3.95 10.42
N VAL A 95 -15.75 2.79 9.74
CA VAL A 95 -14.74 2.32 8.79
C VAL A 95 -14.58 3.34 7.65
N GLY A 96 -15.69 3.75 7.04
CA GLY A 96 -15.76 4.74 5.97
C GLY A 96 -15.09 6.07 6.33
N GLY A 97 -15.44 6.61 7.51
CA GLY A 97 -14.89 7.86 8.04
C GLY A 97 -13.40 7.75 8.37
N ASN A 98 -12.96 6.65 8.99
CA ASN A 98 -11.55 6.44 9.34
C ASN A 98 -10.66 6.32 8.10
N GLY A 99 -11.09 5.58 7.07
CA GLY A 99 -10.34 5.51 5.81
C GLY A 99 -10.33 6.81 5.01
N THR A 100 -11.38 7.65 5.12
CA THR A 100 -11.37 9.00 4.52
C THR A 100 -10.40 9.91 5.27
N SER A 101 -10.47 9.92 6.61
CA SER A 101 -9.61 10.74 7.48
C SER A 101 -8.13 10.32 7.42
N GLY A 102 -7.86 9.03 7.17
CA GLY A 102 -6.53 8.48 6.96
C GLY A 102 -6.02 8.55 5.52
N GLY A 103 -6.78 9.15 4.57
CA GLY A 103 -6.34 9.32 3.19
C GLY A 103 -6.27 8.02 2.37
N VAL A 104 -7.04 7.00 2.74
CA VAL A 104 -7.12 5.70 2.05
C VAL A 104 -8.03 5.77 0.82
N TRP A 105 -9.05 6.62 0.86
CA TRP A 105 -10.00 6.89 -0.22
C TRP A 105 -10.57 8.31 -0.11
N SER A 106 -11.02 8.88 -1.22
CA SER A 106 -11.58 10.24 -1.27
C SER A 106 -13.03 10.30 -0.77
N SER A 107 -13.78 9.20 -0.90
CA SER A 107 -15.20 9.13 -0.51
C SER A 107 -15.67 7.70 -0.21
N TYR A 108 -16.76 7.60 0.55
CA TYR A 108 -17.45 6.33 0.82
C TYR A 108 -18.97 6.49 0.82
N VAL A 109 -19.67 5.36 0.64
CA VAL A 109 -21.13 5.23 0.76
C VAL A 109 -21.45 3.98 1.58
N CYS A 110 -22.38 4.14 2.51
CA CYS A 110 -23.02 3.04 3.22
C CYS A 110 -24.38 2.76 2.57
N GLN A 111 -24.40 1.85 1.61
CA GLN A 111 -25.63 1.50 0.87
C GLN A 111 -26.37 0.37 1.60
N LEU A 112 -27.67 0.54 1.85
CA LEU A 112 -28.50 -0.54 2.40
C LEU A 112 -28.49 -1.76 1.47
N GLY A 113 -28.18 -2.92 2.03
CA GLY A 113 -28.15 -4.23 1.38
C GLY A 113 -28.95 -5.27 2.18
N PHE A 114 -28.89 -6.53 1.74
CA PHE A 114 -29.75 -7.60 2.26
C PHE A 114 -29.51 -7.96 3.74
N ALA A 115 -28.26 -7.83 4.22
CA ALA A 115 -27.84 -8.25 5.56
C ALA A 115 -27.21 -7.13 6.40
N GLY A 116 -27.32 -5.87 5.96
CA GLY A 116 -26.65 -4.73 6.58
C GLY A 116 -26.37 -3.62 5.56
N TYR A 117 -25.39 -2.77 5.84
CA TYR A 117 -24.95 -1.70 4.95
C TYR A 117 -23.65 -2.12 4.26
N SER A 118 -23.69 -2.19 2.93
CA SER A 118 -22.51 -2.43 2.10
C SER A 118 -21.68 -1.15 2.04
N LEU A 119 -20.48 -1.19 2.62
CA LEU A 119 -19.49 -0.14 2.49
C LEU A 119 -18.88 -0.19 1.08
N LYS A 120 -19.04 0.90 0.34
CA LYS A 120 -18.41 1.15 -0.95
C LYS A 120 -17.49 2.36 -0.87
N VAL A 121 -16.29 2.29 -1.46
CA VAL A 121 -15.28 3.37 -1.43
C VAL A 121 -14.85 3.77 -2.84
N SER A 122 -14.44 5.03 -3.00
CA SER A 122 -13.89 5.57 -4.25
C SER A 122 -12.74 6.56 -3.97
N ASN A 123 -11.79 6.66 -4.90
CA ASN A 123 -10.70 7.64 -4.88
C ASN A 123 -10.69 8.47 -6.16
#